data_AF-A0A381YT77-F1
#
_entry.id   AF-A0A381YT77-F1
#
_cell.length_a   1.000
_cell.length_b   1.000
_cell.length_c   1.000
_cell.angle_alpha   90.00
_cell.angle_beta   90.00
_cell.angle_gamma   90.00
#
_symmetry.space_group_name_H-M   'P 1'
#
loop_
_entity.id
_entity.type
_entity.pdbx_description
1 polymer ?
#
loop_
_entity_poly.entity_id
_entity_poly.type
_entity_poly.pdbx_seq_one_letter_code
_entity_poly.pdbx_strand_id
1 'polypeptide(L)'
;MRFLEVIKRKKILFLNIFLLLYILINLLDGNRGLLSYFEKKEVQKELNEKQIFLTQELEKTEHKNKLLSDNLNFDFVDTLIRDKLKFGHKEEILIKLND
;
A
#
# COMPACT_ATOMS: atom_id res chain seq x y z
N MET A 1 -35.07 10.15 49.61
CA MET A 1 -33.68 10.19 49.09
C MET A 1 -33.51 11.43 48.22
N ARG A 2 -32.81 12.47 48.71
CA ARG A 2 -32.65 13.79 48.05
C ARG A 2 -32.23 13.72 46.58
N PHE A 3 -31.48 12.69 46.19
CA PHE A 3 -30.97 12.50 44.83
C PHE A 3 -32.06 12.34 43.76
N LEU A 4 -33.10 11.54 44.06
CA LEU A 4 -34.21 11.31 43.14
C LEU A 4 -35.05 12.58 42.91
N GLU A 5 -35.17 13.44 43.92
CA GLU A 5 -35.85 14.74 43.80
C GLU A 5 -35.08 15.71 42.90
N VAL A 6 -33.74 15.69 42.95
CA VAL A 6 -32.89 16.50 42.08
C VAL A 6 -33.03 16.08 40.61
N ILE A 7 -33.03 14.76 40.35
CA ILE A 7 -33.25 14.22 39.00
C ILE A 7 -34.62 14.63 38.45
N LYS A 8 -35.68 14.47 39.25
CA LYS A 8 -37.04 14.86 38.86
C LYS A 8 -37.14 16.35 38.53
N ARG A 9 -36.45 17.20 39.30
CA ARG A 9 -36.44 18.66 39.12
C ARG A 9 -35.64 19.11 37.90
N LYS A 10 -34.62 18.36 37.50
CA LYS A 10 -33.70 18.68 36.37
C LYS A 10 -33.79 17.68 35.21
N LYS A 11 -34.96 17.05 35.01
CA LYS A 11 -35.17 15.96 34.02
C LYS A 11 -34.68 16.26 32.60
N ILE A 12 -34.85 17.49 32.11
CA ILE A 12 -34.45 17.90 30.75
C ILE A 12 -32.92 17.94 30.62
N LEU A 13 -32.22 18.37 31.66
CA LEU A 13 -30.76 18.42 31.67
C LEU A 13 -30.17 17.00 31.64
N PHE A 14 -30.74 16.07 32.40
CA PHE A 14 -30.34 14.66 32.36
C PHE A 14 -30.61 14.02 31.00
N LEU A 15 -31.77 14.29 30.38
CA LEU A 15 -32.05 13.79 29.02
C LEU A 15 -31.00 14.24 28.00
N ASN A 16 -30.60 15.52 28.05
CA ASN A 16 -29.54 16.05 27.17
C ASN A 16 -28.19 15.38 27.43
N ILE A 17 -27.82 15.14 28.70
CA ILE A 17 -26.59 14.41 29.03
C ILE A 17 -26.63 13.00 28.47
N PHE A 18 -27.75 12.27 28.62
CA PHE A 18 -27.88 10.91 28.06
C PHE A 18 -27.78 10.89 26.53
N LEU A 19 -28.40 11.85 25.84
CA LEU A 19 -28.31 11.98 24.39
C LEU A 19 -26.87 12.28 23.94
N LEU A 20 -26.18 13.19 24.64
CA LEU A 20 -24.77 13.49 24.36
C LEU A 20 -23.89 12.25 24.58
N LEU A 21 -24.10 11.54 25.69
CA LEU A 21 -23.35 10.32 26.01
C LEU A 21 -23.56 9.24 24.95
N TYR A 22 -24.80 9.07 24.48
CA TYR A 22 -25.14 8.12 23.43
C TYR A 22 -24.36 8.42 22.14
N ILE A 23 -24.29 9.69 21.73
CA ILE A 23 -23.52 10.10 20.56
C ILE A 23 -22.03 9.85 20.79
N LEU A 24 -21.49 10.22 21.95
CA LEU A 24 -20.07 10.05 22.26
C LEU A 24 -19.64 8.58 22.28
N ILE A 25 -20.44 7.70 22.90
CA ILE A 25 -20.15 6.27 22.95
C ILE A 25 -20.20 5.68 21.53
N ASN A 26 -21.25 5.98 20.74
CA ASN A 26 -21.35 5.50 19.36
C ASN A 26 -20.27 6.09 18.43
N LEU A 27 -19.76 7.28 18.74
CA LEU A 27 -18.69 7.90 17.97
C LEU A 27 -17.33 7.27 18.28
N LEU A 28 -17.05 6.98 19.55
CA LEU A 28 -15.76 6.43 19.96
C LEU A 28 -15.65 4.93 19.71
N ASP A 29 -16.76 4.20 19.88
CA ASP A 29 -16.82 2.74 19.86
C ASP A 29 -17.31 2.17 18.52
N GLY A 30 -17.08 0.87 18.32
CA GLY A 30 -17.58 0.07 17.21
C GLY A 30 -16.71 0.11 15.94
N ASN A 31 -17.07 -0.74 14.98
CA ASN A 31 -16.32 -0.93 13.72
C ASN A 31 -16.34 0.27 12.77
N ARG A 32 -17.06 1.34 13.10
CA ARG A 32 -17.16 2.58 12.31
C ARG A 32 -16.93 3.82 13.16
N GLY A 33 -16.51 3.63 14.42
CA GLY A 33 -16.15 4.72 15.32
C GLY A 33 -14.76 5.29 15.02
N LEU A 34 -14.40 6.28 15.81
CA LEU A 34 -13.20 7.09 15.68
C LEU A 34 -11.93 6.28 15.95
N LEU A 35 -11.96 5.37 16.93
CA LEU A 35 -10.85 4.44 17.19
C LEU A 35 -10.63 3.50 16.01
N SER A 36 -11.72 2.90 15.49
CA SER A 36 -11.65 2.01 14.32
C SER A 36 -11.14 2.73 13.06
N TYR A 37 -11.43 4.02 12.89
CA TYR A 37 -10.87 4.81 11.79
C TYR A 37 -9.35 4.88 11.84
N PHE A 38 -8.75 5.14 13.00
CA PHE A 38 -7.30 5.23 13.14
C PHE A 38 -6.62 3.89 12.89
N GLU A 39 -7.14 2.81 13.47
CA GLU A 39 -6.62 1.45 13.24
C GLU A 39 -6.66 1.07 11.76
N LYS A 40 -7.80 1.28 11.10
CA LYS A 40 -7.95 0.95 9.68
C LYS A 40 -7.07 1.79 8.77
N LYS A 41 -6.80 3.04 9.15
CA LYS A 41 -5.88 3.91 8.41
C LYS A 41 -4.45 3.38 8.45
N GLU A 42 -4.02 2.84 9.59
CA GLU A 42 -2.71 2.20 9.73
C GLU A 42 -2.64 0.91 8.91
N VAL A 43 -3.63 0.03 9.05
CA VAL A 43 -3.72 -1.21 8.25
C VAL A 43 -3.75 -0.91 6.75
N GLN A 44 -4.48 0.12 6.32
CA GLN A 44 -4.50 0.53 4.91
C GLN A 44 -3.13 0.98 4.42
N LYS A 45 -2.37 1.69 5.26
CA LYS A 45 -1.01 2.11 4.92
C LYS A 45 -0.09 0.89 4.75
N GLU A 46 -0.12 -0.05 5.68
CA GLU A 46 0.66 -1.29 5.60
C GLU A 46 0.31 -2.11 4.36
N LEU A 47 -0.98 -2.23 4.03
CA LEU A 47 -1.44 -2.93 2.84
C LEU A 47 -0.96 -2.27 1.55
N ASN A 48 -0.97 -0.94 1.49
CA ASN A 48 -0.46 -0.20 0.33
C ASN A 48 1.05 -0.39 0.14
N GLU A 49 1.83 -0.32 1.22
CA GLU A 49 3.28 -0.55 1.18
C GLU A 49 3.58 -1.99 0.74
N LYS A 50 2.85 -2.96 1.28
CA LYS A 50 2.96 -4.37 0.91
C LYS A 50 2.58 -4.60 -0.56
N GLN A 51 1.53 -3.94 -1.05
CA GLN A 51 1.12 -4.02 -2.44
C GLN A 51 2.25 -3.53 -3.36
N ILE A 52 2.81 -2.36 -3.08
CA ILE A 52 3.91 -1.79 -3.87
C ILE A 52 5.10 -2.75 -3.91
N PHE A 53 5.51 -3.28 -2.76
CA PHE A 53 6.61 -4.24 -2.66
C PHE A 53 6.34 -5.50 -3.50
N LEU A 54 5.16 -6.10 -3.35
CA LEU A 54 4.80 -7.31 -4.07
C LEU A 54 4.68 -7.08 -5.59
N THR A 55 4.19 -5.92 -6.02
CA THR A 55 4.14 -5.55 -7.44
C THR A 55 5.55 -5.45 -8.03
N GLN A 56 6.49 -4.84 -7.31
CA GLN A 56 7.90 -4.76 -7.76
C GLN A 56 8.56 -6.13 -7.82
N GLU A 57 8.30 -6.99 -6.82
CA GLU A 57 8.82 -8.35 -6.80
C GLU A 57 8.25 -9.21 -7.94
N LEU A 58 6.95 -9.06 -8.22
CA LEU A 58 6.29 -9.71 -9.34
C LEU A 58 6.89 -9.26 -10.68
N GLU A 59 7.01 -7.95 -10.92
CA GLU A 59 7.59 -7.41 -12.16
C GLU A 59 9.01 -7.93 -12.38
N LYS A 60 9.84 -7.95 -11.33
CA LYS A 60 11.21 -8.50 -11.39
C LYS A 60 11.21 -9.99 -11.73
N THR A 61 10.27 -10.75 -11.17
CA THR A 61 10.15 -12.19 -11.40
C THR A 61 9.63 -12.50 -12.80
N GLU A 62 8.62 -11.77 -13.27
CA GLU A 62 8.10 -11.86 -14.63
C GLU A 62 9.18 -11.51 -15.65
N HIS A 63 9.97 -10.46 -15.40
CA HIS A 63 11.09 -10.12 -16.25
C HIS A 63 12.11 -11.25 -16.35
N LYS A 64 12.53 -11.84 -15.21
CA LYS A 64 13.42 -13.01 -15.20
C LYS A 64 12.84 -14.20 -15.95
N ASN A 65 11.55 -14.50 -15.74
CA ASN A 65 10.88 -15.60 -16.42
C ASN A 65 10.80 -15.37 -17.93
N LYS A 66 10.56 -14.12 -18.36
CA LYS A 66 10.59 -13.75 -19.78
C LYS A 66 11.99 -13.96 -20.39
N LEU A 67 13.05 -13.64 -19.65
CA LEU A 67 14.43 -13.88 -20.09
C LEU A 67 14.79 -15.38 -20.19
N LEU A 68 14.13 -16.23 -19.41
CA LEU A 68 14.32 -17.68 -19.40
C LEU A 68 13.33 -18.43 -20.31
N SER A 69 12.41 -17.72 -20.96
CA SER A 69 11.40 -18.30 -21.85
C SER A 69 12.01 -18.68 -23.19
N ASP A 70 11.56 -19.81 -23.75
CA ASP A 70 12.01 -20.31 -25.06
C ASP A 70 11.69 -19.37 -26.23
N ASN A 71 10.79 -18.40 -26.05
CA ASN A 71 10.46 -17.38 -27.06
C ASN A 71 11.28 -16.09 -26.84
N LEU A 72 12.59 -16.24 -26.71
CA LEU A 72 13.51 -15.14 -26.47
C LEU A 72 13.73 -14.35 -27.76
N ASN A 73 13.63 -13.02 -27.69
CA ASN A 73 13.97 -12.16 -28.82
C ASN A 73 15.51 -12.15 -28.97
N PHE A 74 16.03 -12.92 -29.91
CA PHE A 74 17.46 -13.05 -30.17
C PHE A 74 18.13 -11.71 -30.50
N ASP A 75 17.45 -10.82 -31.24
CA ASP A 75 17.98 -9.49 -31.58
C ASP A 75 18.13 -8.62 -30.33
N PHE A 76 17.19 -8.72 -29.38
CA PHE A 76 17.28 -8.02 -28.10
C PHE A 76 18.44 -8.54 -27.26
N VAL A 77 18.67 -9.85 -27.24
CA VAL A 77 19.80 -10.46 -26.52
C VAL A 77 21.14 -10.07 -27.15
N ASP A 78 21.24 -10.11 -28.48
CA ASP A 78 22.44 -9.68 -29.20
C ASP A 78 22.75 -8.20 -28.94
N THR A 79 21.72 -7.35 -28.93
CA THR A 79 21.85 -5.92 -28.54
C THR A 79 22.42 -5.77 -27.13
N LEU A 80 21.93 -6.54 -26.15
CA LEU A 80 22.43 -6.49 -24.77
C LEU A 80 23.88 -6.99 -24.66
N ILE A 81 24.24 -8.06 -25.38
CA ILE A 81 25.60 -8.60 -25.42
C ILE A 81 26.56 -7.58 -26.03
N ARG A 82 26.18 -6.96 -27.15
CA ARG A 82 26.95 -5.91 -27.80
C ARG A 82 27.09 -4.68 -26.92
N ASP A 83 26.04 -4.27 -26.20
CA ASP A 83 26.13 -3.12 -25.30
C ASP A 83 27.02 -3.40 -24.07
N LYS A 84 26.84 -4.54 -23.40
CA LYS A 84 27.53 -4.85 -22.14
C LYS A 84 28.95 -5.37 -22.31
N LEU A 85 29.16 -6.24 -23.30
CA LEU A 85 30.43 -6.93 -23.50
C LEU A 85 31.22 -6.36 -24.67
N LYS A 86 30.62 -5.44 -25.46
CA LYS A 86 31.24 -4.83 -26.65
C LYS A 86 31.80 -5.86 -27.64
N PHE A 87 31.18 -7.04 -27.71
CA PHE A 87 31.53 -8.08 -28.68
C PHE A 87 30.96 -7.77 -30.08
N GLY A 88 31.65 -8.23 -31.11
CA GLY A 88 31.17 -8.25 -32.49
C GLY A 88 31.22 -9.66 -33.05
N HIS A 89 30.65 -9.87 -34.22
CA HIS A 89 30.79 -11.13 -34.93
C HIS A 89 32.22 -11.28 -35.49
N LYS A 90 32.58 -12.53 -35.80
CA LYS A 90 33.93 -12.90 -36.27
C LYS A 90 34.40 -12.11 -37.50
N GLU A 91 33.46 -11.62 -38.32
CA GLU A 91 33.73 -10.90 -39.56
C GLU A 91 33.63 -9.38 -39.41
N GLU A 92 33.31 -8.88 -38.21
CA GLU A 92 33.16 -7.45 -37.93
C GLU A 92 34.45 -6.85 -37.35
N ILE A 93 34.70 -5.58 -37.67
CA ILE A 93 35.80 -4.80 -37.08
C ILE A 93 35.24 -3.91 -35.97
N LEU A 94 35.68 -4.14 -34.74
CA LEU A 94 35.33 -3.29 -33.60
C LEU A 94 36.26 -2.08 -33.53
N ILE A 95 35.70 -0.89 -33.67
CA ILE A 95 36.44 0.38 -33.56
C ILE A 95 36.03 1.05 -32.25
N LYS A 96 36.97 1.14 -31.30
CA LYS A 96 36.79 1.94 -30.10
C LYS A 96 37.25 3.36 -30.39
N LEU A 97 36.32 4.31 -30.38
CA LEU A 97 36.65 5.73 -30.37
C LEU A 97 37.02 6.13 -28.93
N ASN A 98 38.10 6.89 -28.76
CA ASN A 98 38.36 7.57 -27.50
C ASN A 98 37.53 8.86 -27.50
N ASP A 99 36.84 9.13 -26.40
CA ASP A 99 36.34 10.47 -26.10
C ASP A 99 37.52 11.40 -25.76
#